data_AF-A0A350PIC1-F1
#
_entry.id   AF-A0A350PIC1-F1
#
_cell.length_a   1.000
_cell.length_b   1.000
_cell.length_c   1.000
_cell.angle_alpha   90.00
_cell.angle_beta   90.00
_cell.angle_gamma   90.00
#
_symmetry.space_group_name_H-M   'P 1'
#
loop_
_entity.id
_entity.type
_entity.pdbx_description
1 polymer ?
#
loop_
_entity_poly.entity_id
_entity_poly.type
_entity_poly.pdbx_seq_one_letter_code
_entity_poly.pdbx_strand_id
1 'polypeptide(L)'
;MGIDMELMRRKLSSLRGDGKSRDNNSVWFKPEEGDTDIRIVPAADGDPLKEMFFHYNVGDHKGGVLCPKRNFGDECPVCDFATKLWREGVDTNDEESKKLI
;
A
#
# COMPACT_ATOMS: atom_id res chain seq x y z
N MET A 1 22.89 14.24 -6.88
CA MET A 1 21.88 14.18 -7.95
C MET A 1 20.70 15.04 -7.53
N GLY A 2 20.40 16.11 -8.28
CA GLY A 2 19.33 17.03 -7.95
C GLY A 2 17.96 16.47 -8.31
N ILE A 3 16.92 16.91 -7.61
CA ILE A 3 15.53 16.60 -7.97
C ILE A 3 15.24 17.22 -9.34
N ASP A 4 14.80 16.40 -10.30
CA ASP A 4 14.33 16.86 -11.61
C ASP A 4 12.92 17.45 -11.46
N MET A 5 12.86 18.77 -11.35
CA MET A 5 11.62 19.53 -11.19
C MET A 5 10.73 19.47 -12.45
N GLU A 6 11.29 19.21 -13.62
CA GLU A 6 10.54 19.10 -14.87
C GLU A 6 9.82 17.76 -14.96
N LEU A 7 10.47 16.68 -14.53
CA LEU A 7 9.87 15.36 -14.41
C LEU A 7 8.74 15.32 -13.37
N MET A 8 8.93 16.01 -12.23
CA MET A 8 7.87 16.14 -11.22
C MET A 8 6.66 16.94 -11.73
N ARG A 9 6.88 18.01 -12.50
CA ARG A 9 5.80 18.78 -13.13
C ARG A 9 5.03 17.96 -14.16
N ARG A 10 5.73 17.16 -14.99
CA ARG A 10 5.10 16.26 -15.96
C ARG A 10 4.25 15.18 -15.30
N LYS A 11 4.74 14.57 -14.22
CA LYS A 11 3.98 13.59 -13.44
C LYS A 11 2.76 14.22 -12.76
N LEU A 12 2.90 15.44 -12.25
CA LEU A 12 1.77 16.19 -11.66
C LEU A 12 0.70 16.53 -12.71
N SER A 13 1.09 16.99 -13.91
CA SER A 13 0.13 17.27 -14.99
C SER A 13 -0.59 16.01 -15.48
N SER A 14 0.08 14.85 -15.52
CA SER A 14 -0.58 13.59 -15.87
C SER A 14 -1.56 13.14 -14.79
N LEU A 15 -1.24 13.32 -13.51
CA LEU A 15 -2.13 12.97 -12.40
C LEU A 15 -3.34 13.90 -12.28
N ARG A 16 -3.22 15.17 -12.72
CA ARG A 16 -4.32 16.14 -12.74
C ARG A 16 -5.28 15.99 -13.91
N GLY A 17 -4.94 15.17 -14.92
CA GLY A 17 -5.82 14.93 -16.07
C GLY A 17 -5.90 16.07 -17.09
N ASP A 18 -5.05 17.10 -16.96
CA ASP A 18 -5.04 18.28 -17.85
C ASP A 18 -4.49 17.98 -19.26
N GLY A 19 -3.94 16.78 -19.48
CA GLY A 19 -3.46 16.32 -20.78
C GLY A 19 -4.44 15.31 -21.39
N LYS A 20 -4.90 15.60 -22.61
CA LYS A 20 -5.51 14.59 -23.52
C LYS A 20 -4.46 13.55 -23.92
N SER A 21 -3.97 12.77 -22.97
CA SER A 21 -3.12 11.62 -23.25
C SER A 21 -4.04 10.41 -23.39
N ARG A 22 -4.19 9.97 -24.64
CA ARG A 22 -4.74 8.67 -25.00
C ARG A 22 -4.14 7.59 -24.08
N ASP A 23 -5.04 6.81 -23.49
CA ASP A 23 -4.91 5.39 -23.16
C ASP A 23 -3.49 4.82 -23.24
N ASN A 24 -2.90 4.56 -22.06
CA ASN A 24 -1.94 3.47 -21.76
C ASN A 24 -1.07 3.70 -20.51
N ASN A 25 -1.20 4.84 -19.82
CA ASN A 25 -0.40 5.10 -18.61
C ASN A 25 -1.19 4.87 -17.31
N SER A 26 -2.12 3.91 -17.30
CA SER A 26 -2.63 3.40 -16.02
C SER A 26 -1.46 2.70 -15.33
N VAL A 27 -0.99 3.26 -14.21
CA VAL A 27 0.01 2.63 -13.33
C VAL A 27 -0.47 1.25 -12.84
N TRP A 28 -1.77 0.97 -13.01
CA TRP A 28 -2.40 -0.29 -12.70
C TRP A 28 -2.36 -1.25 -13.89
N PHE A 29 -1.48 -2.25 -13.82
CA PHE A 29 -1.52 -3.43 -14.68
C PHE A 29 -2.40 -4.49 -14.02
N LYS A 30 -3.47 -4.89 -14.69
CA LYS A 30 -4.29 -6.03 -14.30
C LYS A 30 -4.26 -7.03 -15.47
N PRO A 31 -3.69 -8.23 -15.31
CA PRO A 31 -3.69 -9.22 -16.37
C PRO A 31 -5.13 -9.66 -16.71
N GLU A 32 -5.36 -9.98 -17.98
CA GLU A 32 -6.62 -10.59 -18.43
C GLU A 32 -6.67 -12.07 -18.02
N GLU A 33 -7.87 -12.67 -18.08
CA GLU A 33 -8.02 -14.10 -17.77
C GLU A 33 -7.29 -14.95 -18.82
N GLY A 34 -6.35 -15.79 -18.37
CA GLY A 34 -5.55 -16.66 -19.22
C GLY A 34 -4.05 -16.57 -18.91
N ASP A 35 -3.24 -17.02 -19.87
CA ASP A 35 -1.78 -16.97 -19.76
C ASP A 35 -1.26 -15.61 -20.24
N THR A 36 -0.50 -14.92 -19.38
CA THR A 36 0.14 -13.65 -19.70
C THR A 36 1.62 -13.70 -19.33
N ASP A 37 2.48 -13.56 -20.33
CA ASP A 37 3.92 -13.43 -20.10
C ASP A 37 4.27 -12.02 -19.62
N ILE A 38 4.75 -11.90 -18.38
CA ILE A 38 5.16 -10.63 -17.78
C ILE A 38 6.67 -10.56 -17.57
N ARG A 39 7.24 -9.36 -17.76
CA ARG A 39 8.63 -9.06 -17.42
C ARG A 39 8.69 -8.00 -16.32
N ILE A 40 9.13 -8.41 -15.13
CA ILE A 40 9.40 -7.48 -14.02
C ILE A 40 10.70 -6.74 -14.35
N VAL A 41 10.63 -5.41 -14.39
CA VAL A 41 11.78 -4.53 -14.60
C VAL A 41 12.26 -3.97 -13.26
N PRO A 42 13.57 -3.74 -13.08
CA PRO A 42 14.07 -3.10 -11.87
C PRO A 42 13.51 -1.69 -11.75
N ALA A 43 13.17 -1.29 -10.53
CA ALA A 43 12.84 0.09 -10.25
C ALA A 43 14.10 0.97 -10.37
N ALA A 44 13.92 2.28 -10.56
CA ALA A 44 15.04 3.21 -10.75
C ALA A 44 16.01 3.27 -9.55
N ASP A 45 15.53 2.87 -8.37
CA ASP A 45 16.28 2.73 -7.12
C ASP A 45 16.95 1.34 -6.97
N GLY A 46 16.82 0.46 -7.96
CA GLY A 46 17.53 -0.81 -8.04
C GLY A 46 16.81 -2.01 -7.45
N ASP A 47 15.85 -1.80 -6.55
CA ASP A 47 15.05 -2.88 -5.97
C ASP A 47 13.79 -3.16 -6.81
N PRO A 48 13.70 -4.31 -7.50
CA PRO A 48 12.52 -4.65 -8.30
C PRO A 48 11.27 -4.92 -7.46
N LEU A 49 11.41 -5.17 -6.15
CA LEU A 49 10.30 -5.57 -5.29
C LEU A 49 10.15 -4.57 -4.14
N LYS A 50 8.91 -4.18 -3.85
CA LYS A 50 8.59 -3.32 -2.71
C LYS A 50 7.52 -3.99 -1.87
N GLU A 51 7.86 -4.30 -0.63
CA GLU A 51 6.89 -4.81 0.33
C GLU A 51 6.09 -3.64 0.91
N MET A 52 4.76 -3.73 0.80
CA MET A 52 3.85 -2.74 1.36
C MET A 52 2.76 -3.42 2.19
N PHE A 53 2.58 -2.94 3.41
CA PHE A 53 1.60 -3.47 4.35
C PHE A 53 0.35 -2.59 4.42
N PHE A 54 -0.83 -3.21 4.36
CA PHE A 54 -2.12 -2.53 4.41
C PHE A 54 -3.03 -3.18 5.46
N HIS A 55 -3.88 -2.38 6.08
CA HIS A 55 -5.00 -2.82 6.90
C HIS A 55 -6.27 -2.81 6.07
N TYR A 56 -6.98 -3.93 6.04
CA TYR A 56 -8.27 -4.06 5.35
C TYR A 56 -9.40 -4.13 6.37
N ASN A 57 -10.61 -3.77 5.95
CA ASN A 57 -11.83 -3.79 6.77
C ASN A 57 -11.77 -2.88 8.01
N VAL A 58 -11.16 -1.70 7.89
CA VAL A 58 -11.13 -0.70 8.97
C VAL A 58 -12.36 0.21 8.84
N GLY A 59 -13.39 -0.04 9.67
CA GLY A 59 -14.64 0.72 9.64
C GLY A 59 -15.44 0.52 8.36
N ASP A 60 -16.09 1.58 7.87
CA ASP A 60 -16.88 1.57 6.61
C ASP A 60 -16.00 1.69 5.34
N HIS A 61 -14.68 1.83 5.49
CA HIS A 61 -13.77 1.94 4.37
C HIS A 61 -13.48 0.56 3.77
N LYS A 62 -13.96 0.35 2.55
CA LYS A 62 -13.65 -0.86 1.75
C LYS A 62 -12.25 -0.83 1.12
N GLY A 63 -11.58 0.33 1.13
CA GLY A 63 -10.22 0.46 0.64
C GLY A 63 -9.21 0.08 1.72
N GLY A 64 -8.13 -0.61 1.32
CA GLY A 64 -7.01 -0.89 2.23
C GLY A 64 -6.35 0.41 2.70
N VAL A 65 -6.16 0.54 4.01
CA VAL A 65 -5.45 1.67 4.63
C VAL A 65 -3.97 1.29 4.75
N LEU A 66 -3.07 2.10 4.18
CA LEU A 66 -1.63 1.86 4.27
C LEU A 66 -1.19 1.90 5.75
N CYS A 67 -0.41 0.91 6.19
CA CYS A 67 0.08 0.83 7.57
C CYS A 67 1.34 1.69 7.76
N PRO A 68 1.30 2.84 8.47
CA PRO A 68 2.49 3.66 8.67
C PRO A 68 3.59 2.94 9.48
N LYS A 69 3.21 2.11 10.44
CA LYS A 69 4.16 1.39 11.32
C LYS A 69 5.03 0.37 10.61
N ARG A 70 4.43 -0.45 9.75
CA ARG A 70 5.19 -1.50 9.04
C ARG A 70 5.90 -0.99 7.79
N ASN A 71 5.44 0.10 7.19
CA ASN A 71 6.06 0.65 5.99
C ASN A 71 7.11 1.74 6.28
N PHE A 72 6.87 2.59 7.28
CA PHE A 72 7.70 3.77 7.55
C PHE A 72 8.27 3.82 8.97
N GLY A 73 7.85 2.90 9.85
CA GLY A 73 8.25 2.91 11.27
C GLY A 73 7.48 3.93 12.13
N ASP A 74 6.46 4.57 11.57
CA ASP A 74 5.67 5.61 12.23
C ASP A 74 4.55 5.03 13.12
N GLU A 75 3.91 5.89 13.92
CA GLU A 75 2.81 5.49 14.79
C GLU A 75 1.57 5.04 13.98
N CYS A 76 0.97 3.90 14.34
CA CYS A 76 -0.21 3.36 13.67
C CYS A 76 -1.29 2.97 14.68
N PRO A 77 -2.39 3.74 14.77
CA PRO A 77 -3.46 3.47 15.72
C PRO A 77 -4.07 2.06 15.59
N VAL A 78 -4.14 1.53 14.36
CA VAL A 78 -4.70 0.19 14.10
C VAL A 78 -3.79 -0.90 14.67
N CYS A 79 -2.48 -0.80 14.44
CA CYS A 79 -1.52 -1.74 15.03
C CYS A 79 -1.48 -1.65 16.56
N ASP A 80 -1.59 -0.44 17.10
CA ASP A 80 -1.51 -0.23 18.55
C ASP A 80 -2.78 -0.73 19.24
N PHE A 81 -3.94 -0.57 18.62
CA PHE A 81 -5.19 -1.17 19.07
C PHE A 81 -5.14 -2.70 19.05
N ALA A 82 -4.69 -3.30 17.94
CA ALA A 82 -4.51 -4.75 17.84
C ALA A 82 -3.54 -5.27 18.92
N THR A 83 -2.41 -4.59 19.13
CA THR A 83 -1.45 -5.01 20.15
C THR A 83 -2.05 -4.97 21.56
N LYS A 84 -2.90 -3.97 21.87
CA LYS A 84 -3.59 -3.88 23.17
C LYS A 84 -4.61 -5.00 23.35
N LEU A 85 -5.47 -5.23 22.35
CA LEU A 85 -6.42 -6.35 22.36
C LEU A 85 -5.74 -7.70 22.60
N TRP A 86 -4.58 -7.93 21.96
CA TRP A 86 -3.84 -9.18 22.15
C TRP A 86 -3.36 -9.33 23.59
N ARG A 87 -2.79 -8.26 24.16
CA ARG A 87 -2.33 -8.25 25.54
C ARG A 87 -3.47 -8.48 26.51
N GLU A 88 -4.60 -7.81 26.31
CA GLU A 88 -5.81 -7.99 27.12
C GLU A 88 -6.34 -9.43 27.03
N GLY A 89 -6.39 -10.03 25.83
CA GLY A 89 -6.80 -11.42 25.64
C GLY A 89 -5.85 -12.44 26.27
N VAL A 90 -4.53 -12.16 26.27
CA VAL A 90 -3.54 -12.99 26.96
C VAL A 90 -3.69 -12.87 28.48
N ASP A 91 -3.82 -11.65 28.99
CA ASP A 91 -3.92 -11.39 30.44
C ASP A 91 -5.23 -11.93 31.05
N THR A 92 -6.33 -11.89 30.30
CA THR A 92 -7.64 -12.42 30.73
C THR A 92 -7.85 -13.90 30.41
N ASN A 93 -6.89 -14.52 29.70
CA ASN A 93 -6.98 -15.87 29.15
C ASN A 93 -8.27 -16.11 28.33
N ASP A 94 -8.78 -15.06 27.69
CA ASP A 94 -9.91 -15.14 26.78
C ASP A 94 -9.44 -15.63 25.40
N GLU A 95 -9.79 -16.87 25.09
CA GLU A 95 -9.43 -17.51 23.82
C GLU A 95 -10.06 -16.83 22.61
N GLU A 96 -11.16 -16.09 22.77
CA GLU A 96 -11.79 -15.36 21.66
C GLU A 96 -10.99 -14.11 21.29
N SER A 97 -10.59 -13.31 22.28
CA SER A 97 -9.72 -12.13 22.07
C SER A 97 -8.37 -12.48 21.43
N LYS A 98 -7.81 -13.67 21.71
CA LYS A 98 -6.56 -14.15 21.09
C LYS A 98 -6.70 -14.53 19.61
N LYS A 99 -7.89 -14.92 19.15
CA LYS A 99 -8.15 -15.34 17.75
C LYS A 99 -8.47 -14.19 16.81
N LEU A 100 -8.78 -13.01 17.34
CA LEU A 100 -9.19 -11.84 16.56
C LEU A 100 -8.01 -11.08 15.91
N ILE A 101 -6.78 -11.57 16.08
CA ILE A 101 -5.52 -10.91 15.71
C ILE A 101 -4.63 -11.90 14.98
#